data_AF-D2BI01-F1
#
_entry.id   AF-D2BI01-F1
#
_cell.length_a   1.000
_cell.length_b   1.000
_cell.length_c   1.000
_cell.angle_alpha   90.00
_cell.angle_beta   90.00
_cell.angle_gamma   90.00
#
_symmetry.space_group_name_H-M   'P 1'
#
loop_
_entity.id
_entity.type
_entity.pdbx_description
1 polymer ?
#
loop_
_entity_poly.entity_id
_entity_poly.type
_entity_poly.pdbx_seq_one_letter_code
_entity_poly.pdbx_strand_id
1 'polypeptide(L)' 'MTNSNSGKHQTACPYCNINTEADVRMPFCKACKLSLFYCPACGGLVGRGEPCCPHCQAEICGQKEK' A
#
# COMPACT_ATOMS: atom_id res chain seq x y z
N MET A 1 19.63 -25.69 12.36
CA MET A 1 18.52 -26.34 11.61
C MET A 1 18.22 -25.52 10.37
N THR A 2 18.02 -26.20 9.25
CA THR A 2 17.76 -25.67 7.91
C THR A 2 16.36 -25.04 7.76
N ASN A 3 16.32 -23.95 6.98
CA ASN A 3 15.28 -23.59 5.99
C ASN A 3 13.78 -23.54 6.41
N SER A 4 13.20 -22.34 6.38
CA SER A 4 11.76 -22.08 6.17
C SER A 4 11.66 -20.65 5.60
N ASN A 5 11.86 -20.47 4.30
CA ASN A 5 10.82 -20.55 3.27
C ASN A 5 9.59 -19.69 3.60
N SER A 6 9.51 -18.53 2.95
CA SER A 6 8.31 -17.96 2.32
C SER A 6 8.38 -16.44 2.42
N GLY A 7 8.96 -15.82 1.38
CA GLY A 7 8.83 -14.39 1.10
C GLY A 7 7.38 -14.01 0.82
N LYS A 8 6.54 -14.01 1.85
CA LYS A 8 5.25 -13.34 1.81
C LYS A 8 5.55 -11.91 2.20
N HIS A 9 5.79 -11.05 1.20
CA HIS A 9 5.61 -9.61 1.36
C HIS A 9 4.13 -9.40 1.74
N GLN A 10 3.80 -9.63 3.01
CA GLN A 10 2.51 -9.27 3.57
C GLN A 10 2.52 -7.76 3.65
N THR A 11 2.01 -7.10 2.62
CA THR A 11 1.83 -5.66 2.64
C THR A 11 0.79 -5.35 3.71
N ALA A 12 1.25 -4.83 4.85
CA ALA A 12 0.35 -4.29 5.86
C ALA A 12 -0.10 -2.89 5.44
N CYS A 13 -1.36 -2.55 5.76
CA CYS A 13 -1.90 -1.23 5.52
C CYS A 13 -1.20 -0.21 6.43
N PRO A 14 -0.63 0.90 5.91
CA PRO A 14 0.08 1.87 6.74
C PRO A 14 -0.83 2.63 7.71
N TYR A 15 -2.16 2.58 7.53
CA TYR A 15 -3.12 3.31 8.36
C TYR A 15 -3.64 2.49 9.55
N CYS A 16 -3.93 1.20 9.34
CA CYS A 16 -4.50 0.33 10.37
C CYS A 16 -3.60 -0.85 10.75
N ASN A 17 -2.46 -1.01 10.09
CA ASN A 17 -1.52 -2.10 10.29
C ASN A 17 -2.13 -3.51 10.08
N ILE A 18 -3.27 -3.60 9.39
CA ILE A 18 -3.94 -4.86 9.04
C ILE A 18 -3.39 -5.36 7.71
N ASN A 19 -3.22 -6.67 7.59
CA ASN A 19 -2.82 -7.32 6.34
C ASN A 19 -3.72 -6.91 5.18
N THR A 20 -3.10 -6.50 4.09
CA THR A 20 -3.80 -6.20 2.83
C THR A 20 -3.75 -7.44 1.96
N GLU A 21 -4.77 -7.60 1.13
CA GLU A 21 -4.81 -8.70 0.16
C GLU A 21 -3.73 -8.41 -0.90
N ALA A 22 -2.61 -9.13 -0.82
CA ALA A 22 -1.39 -8.88 -1.59
C ALA A 22 -1.41 -9.52 -2.99
N ASP A 23 -2.59 -9.67 -3.61
CA ASP A 23 -2.73 -10.23 -4.96
C ASP A 23 -2.41 -9.17 -6.05
N VAL A 24 -1.10 -8.92 -6.15
CA VAL A 24 -0.24 -8.59 -7.29
C VAL A 24 -0.56 -7.46 -8.28
N ARG A 25 -1.62 -6.67 -8.15
CA ARG A 25 -1.73 -5.39 -8.92
C ARG A 25 -2.29 -4.20 -8.17
N MET A 26 -3.20 -4.44 -7.22
CA MET A 26 -3.77 -3.38 -6.39
C MET A 26 -4.05 -3.92 -4.99
N PRO A 27 -3.13 -3.74 -4.02
CA PRO A 27 -3.41 -4.11 -2.64
C PRO A 27 -4.65 -3.35 -2.16
N PHE A 28 -5.57 -4.01 -1.48
CA PHE A 28 -6.77 -3.38 -0.93
C PHE A 28 -6.90 -3.69 0.55
N CYS A 29 -7.16 -2.66 1.36
CA CYS A 29 -7.41 -2.82 2.78
C CYS A 29 -8.91 -2.94 3.04
N LYS A 30 -9.39 -4.13 3.44
CA LYS A 30 -10.81 -4.34 3.77
C LYS A 30 -11.27 -3.56 5.01
N ALA A 31 -10.37 -3.34 5.98
CA ALA A 31 -10.68 -2.64 7.22
C ALA A 31 -10.89 -1.14 7.00
N CYS A 32 -9.94 -0.49 6.31
CA CYS A 32 -10.06 0.92 5.96
C CYS A 32 -10.89 1.16 4.69
N LYS A 33 -11.25 0.09 3.96
CA LYS A 33 -11.95 0.11 2.67
C LYS A 33 -11.27 1.00 1.62
N LEU A 34 -9.95 1.06 1.64
CA LEU A 34 -9.14 1.87 0.74
C LEU A 34 -8.26 1.01 -0.15
N SER A 35 -8.16 1.42 -1.42
CA SER A 35 -7.29 0.81 -2.41
C SER A 35 -5.89 1.36 -2.22
N LEU A 36 -4.92 0.49 -1.97
CA LEU A 36 -3.52 0.83 -1.80
C LEU A 36 -2.77 0.65 -3.11
N PHE A 37 -1.66 1.37 -3.25
CA PHE A 37 -0.73 1.21 -4.35
C PHE A 37 0.68 1.57 -3.87
N TYR A 38 1.69 1.18 -4.63
CA TYR A 38 3.08 1.52 -4.31
C TYR A 38 3.41 2.92 -4.84
N CYS A 39 3.92 3.77 -3.96
CA CYS A 39 4.39 5.10 -4.31
C CYS A 39 5.49 4.99 -5.38
N PRO A 40 5.37 5.67 -6.53
CA PRO A 40 6.39 5.60 -7.58
C PRO A 40 7.70 6.29 -7.17
N ALA A 41 7.68 7.16 -6.16
CA ALA A 41 8.86 7.89 -5.70
C ALA A 41 9.71 7.09 -4.70
N CYS A 42 9.09 6.39 -3.74
CA CYS A 42 9.80 5.70 -2.66
C CYS A 42 9.51 4.20 -2.56
N GLY A 43 8.50 3.69 -3.27
CA GLY A 43 8.05 2.30 -3.15
C GLY A 43 7.23 2.00 -1.89
N GLY A 44 6.91 3.00 -1.06
CA GLY A 44 6.04 2.84 0.12
C GLY A 44 4.57 2.62 -0.25
N LEU A 45 3.81 1.94 0.60
CA LEU A 45 2.38 1.71 0.36
C LEU A 45 1.57 2.99 0.63
N VAL A 46 0.64 3.35 -0.25
CA VAL A 46 -0.20 4.54 -0.04
C VAL A 46 -1.63 4.30 -0.51
N GLY A 47 -2.60 4.91 0.16
CA GLY A 47 -4.00 4.89 -0.25
C GLY A 47 -4.27 5.71 -1.50
N ARG A 48 -4.98 5.14 -2.47
CA ARG A 48 -5.64 5.87 -3.56
C ARG A 48 -6.70 6.77 -2.93
N GLY A 49 -6.46 8.08 -2.99
CA GLY A 49 -7.28 9.10 -2.34
C GLY A 49 -6.45 10.08 -1.53
N GLU A 50 -5.24 9.67 -1.11
CA GLU A 50 -4.33 10.60 -0.46
C GLU A 50 -3.67 11.53 -1.49
N PRO A 51 -3.56 12.84 -1.19
CA PRO A 51 -2.88 13.78 -2.07
C PRO A 51 -1.35 13.60 -2.03
N CYS A 52 -0.80 13.07 -0.95
CA CYS A 52 0.64 12.94 -0.73
C CYS A 52 1.00 11.61 -0.07
N CYS A 53 2.18 11.09 -0.38
CA CYS A 53 2.70 9.87 0.23
C CYS A 53 3.05 10.10 1.71
N PRO A 54 2.52 9.32 2.67
CA PRO A 54 2.89 9.47 4.08
C PRO A 54 4.35 9.07 4.37
N HIS A 55 5.00 8.32 3.47
CA HIS A 55 6.38 7.88 3.65
C HIS A 55 7.41 8.91 3.17
N CYS A 56 7.20 9.51 2.00
CA CYS A 56 8.18 10.43 1.39
C CYS A 56 7.62 11.82 1.08
N GLN A 57 6.33 12.06 1.35
CA GLN A 57 5.62 13.31 1.00
C GLN A 57 5.58 13.63 -0.50
N ALA A 58 5.92 12.68 -1.37
CA ALA A 58 5.72 12.85 -2.81
C ALA A 58 4.23 13.06 -3.12
N GLU A 59 3.94 14.03 -3.98
CA GLU A 59 2.58 14.29 -4.43
C GLU A 59 2.07 13.10 -5.24
N ILE A 60 0.98 12.52 -4.77
CA ILE A 60 0.28 11.46 -5.47
C ILE A 60 -0.84 12.17 -6.19
N CYS A 61 -0.65 12.37 -7.49
CA CYS A 61 -1.72 12.84 -8.35
C CYS A 61 -2.75 11.72 -8.53
N GLY A 62 -3.47 11.39 -7.44
CA GLY A 62 -4.69 10.63 -7.45
C GLY A 62 -5.71 11.52 -8.13
N GLN A 63 -6.22 11.06 -9.27
CA GLN A 63 -7.06 11.85 -10.15
C GLN A 63 -8.19 12.51 -9.34
N LYS A 64 -8.07 13.82 -9.15
CA LYS A 64 -9.14 14.64 -8.60
C LYS A 64 -10.22 14.64 -9.68
N GLU A 65 -11.28 13.86 -9.50
CA GLU A 65 -12.51 14.05 -10.27
C GLU A 65 -12.93 15.50 -10.05
N LYS A 66 -13.09 16.22 -11.16
CA LYS A 66 -13.39 17.64 -11.23
C LYS A 66 -14.86 17.91 -10.96
#